data_AF-A0A7C7VTG6-F1
#
_entry.id   AF-A0A7C7VTG6-F1
#
_cell.length_a   1.000
_cell.length_b   1.000
_cell.length_c   1.000
_cell.angle_alpha   90.00
_cell.angle_beta   90.00
_cell.angle_gamma   90.00
#
_symmetry.space_group_name_H-M   'P 1'
#
loop_
_entity.id
_entity.type
_entity.pdbx_description
1 polymer ?
#
loop_
_entity_poly.entity_id
_entity_poly.type
_entity_poly.pdbx_seq_one_letter_code
_entity_poly.pdbx_strand_id
1 'polypeptide(L)'
;MICLVSGLTLARGTWWYSIGTDQALDQAVRARVEVIQAEVEAVGGAPEAVAWLDAALDPGADPTTVRIYLLSAMQALEATGDPGLAEVAGELRAIVNTIRQTSIEGTATHPPLPTVEWP
;
A
#
# COMPACT_ATOMS: atom_id res chain seq x y z
N MET A 1 9.88 -24.97 -33.09
CA MET A 1 10.55 -23.81 -32.47
C MET A 1 9.62 -23.32 -31.37
N ILE A 2 9.88 -23.76 -30.13
CA ILE A 2 9.01 -23.55 -28.97
C ILE A 2 9.51 -22.29 -28.27
N CYS A 3 8.78 -21.18 -28.38
CA CYS A 3 9.03 -20.02 -27.54
C CYS A 3 8.37 -20.27 -26.17
N LEU A 4 9.22 -20.45 -25.17
CA LEU A 4 8.91 -20.40 -23.75
C LEU A 4 8.02 -19.19 -23.44
N VAL A 5 6.75 -19.42 -23.12
CA VAL A 5 5.91 -18.44 -22.42
C VAL A 5 6.30 -18.56 -20.94
N SER A 6 7.36 -17.86 -20.56
CA SER A 6 7.78 -17.73 -19.16
C SER A 6 6.63 -17.09 -18.37
N GLY A 7 6.17 -17.81 -17.37
CA GLY A 7 5.01 -17.47 -16.57
C GLY A 7 5.19 -16.20 -15.74
N LEU A 8 4.13 -15.40 -15.69
CA LEU A 8 3.94 -14.27 -14.78
C LEU A 8 2.43 -14.06 -14.54
N THR A 9 1.72 -15.13 -14.17
CA THR A 9 0.26 -15.10 -13.96
C THR A 9 -0.18 -15.46 -12.55
N LEU A 10 0.71 -15.49 -11.54
CA LEU A 10 0.37 -15.99 -10.20
C LEU A 10 0.64 -15.02 -9.04
N ALA A 11 0.74 -13.71 -9.28
CA ALA A 11 0.85 -12.71 -8.20
C ALA A 11 -0.38 -11.82 -8.02
N ARG A 12 -1.43 -11.96 -8.86
CA ARG A 12 -2.65 -11.12 -8.78
C ARG A 12 -3.70 -11.60 -7.76
N GLY A 13 -3.60 -12.83 -7.25
CA GLY A 13 -4.71 -13.49 -6.56
C GLY A 13 -4.74 -13.38 -5.03
N THR A 14 -3.66 -12.97 -4.37
CA THR A 14 -3.49 -13.18 -2.91
C THR A 14 -3.49 -11.93 -2.04
N TRP A 15 -3.54 -10.72 -2.62
CA TRP A 15 -3.49 -9.49 -1.82
C TRP A 15 -4.86 -9.01 -1.29
N TRP A 16 -5.98 -9.55 -1.81
CA TRP A 16 -7.33 -9.16 -1.38
C TRP A 16 -7.70 -9.62 0.05
N TYR A 17 -6.93 -10.55 0.65
CA TYR A 17 -7.34 -11.28 1.86
C TYR A 17 -6.66 -10.84 3.17
N SER A 18 -6.23 -9.58 3.26
CA SER A 18 -5.79 -8.97 4.52
C SER A 18 -6.85 -7.95 4.96
N ILE A 19 -7.95 -8.44 5.55
CA ILE A 19 -9.02 -7.60 6.09
C ILE A 19 -8.81 -7.51 7.60
N GLY A 20 -8.59 -6.30 8.13
CA GLY A 20 -8.77 -6.03 9.57
C GLY A 20 -7.60 -5.44 10.35
N THR A 21 -6.45 -5.14 9.75
CA THR A 21 -5.27 -4.57 10.47
C THR A 21 -4.75 -3.26 9.89
N ASP A 22 -5.45 -2.67 8.90
CA ASP A 22 -4.97 -1.45 8.24
C ASP A 22 -5.25 -0.23 9.11
N GLN A 23 -4.25 0.63 9.27
CA GLN A 23 -4.40 1.90 9.97
C GLN A 23 -4.73 3.03 9.01
N ALA A 24 -5.45 4.04 9.53
CA ALA A 24 -5.64 5.27 8.81
C ALA A 24 -4.29 5.91 8.46
N LEU A 25 -4.23 6.64 7.34
CA LEU A 25 -3.08 7.45 6.99
C LEU A 25 -2.85 8.48 8.10
N ASP A 26 -1.65 8.48 8.68
CA ASP A 26 -1.22 9.59 9.51
C ASP A 26 -1.03 10.85 8.63
N GLN A 27 -0.92 12.02 9.28
CA GLN A 27 -0.84 13.30 8.58
C GLN A 27 0.41 13.42 7.68
N ALA A 28 1.54 12.83 8.09
CA ALA A 28 2.77 12.89 7.33
C ALA A 28 2.69 12.00 6.08
N VAL A 29 2.12 10.79 6.22
CA VAL A 29 1.90 9.88 5.09
C VAL A 29 0.87 10.46 4.14
N ARG A 30 -0.22 11.06 4.65
CA ARG A 30 -1.21 11.76 3.81
C ARG A 30 -0.55 12.87 3.00
N ALA A 31 0.24 13.73 3.63
CA ALA A 31 0.97 14.79 2.93
C ALA A 31 1.93 14.22 1.87
N ARG A 32 2.56 13.06 2.10
CA ARG A 32 3.39 12.44 1.05
C ARG A 32 2.56 11.91 -0.12
N VAL A 33 1.38 11.33 0.13
CA VAL A 33 0.46 10.89 -0.93
C VAL A 33 -0.04 12.08 -1.75
N GLU A 34 -0.32 13.23 -1.12
CA GLU A 34 -0.65 14.48 -1.83
C GLU A 34 0.48 14.94 -2.75
N VAL A 35 1.73 14.90 -2.28
CA VAL A 35 2.88 15.27 -3.11
C VAL A 35 3.03 14.30 -4.30
N ILE A 36 2.89 12.99 -4.08
CA ILE A 36 2.92 11.99 -5.16
C ILE A 36 1.81 12.24 -6.17
N GLN A 37 0.60 12.57 -5.72
CA GLN A 37 -0.53 12.88 -6.60
C GLN A 37 -0.21 14.09 -7.49
N ALA A 38 0.34 15.17 -6.92
CA ALA A 38 0.78 16.33 -7.68
C ALA A 38 1.92 16.02 -8.67
N GLU A 39 2.88 15.17 -8.28
CA GLU A 39 3.97 14.72 -9.16
C GLU A 39 3.43 13.93 -10.37
N VAL A 40 2.53 12.97 -10.13
CA VAL A 40 1.89 12.16 -11.19
C VAL A 40 1.03 13.03 -12.11
N GLU A 41 0.27 13.97 -11.54
CA GLU A 41 -0.53 14.91 -12.33
C GLU A 41 0.35 15.82 -13.21
N ALA A 42 1.48 16.29 -12.68
CA ALA A 42 2.41 17.16 -13.41
C ALA A 42 3.16 16.42 -14.54
N VAL A 43 3.54 15.15 -14.33
CA VAL A 43 4.14 14.31 -15.38
C VAL A 43 3.10 14.00 -16.46
N GLY A 44 1.85 13.81 -16.07
CA GLY A 44 0.77 13.40 -16.96
C GLY A 44 0.89 11.94 -17.40
N GLY A 45 -0.04 11.48 -18.24
CA GLY A 45 -0.02 10.11 -18.79
C GLY A 45 -0.58 9.01 -17.89
N ALA A 46 -0.95 9.30 -16.63
CA ALA A 46 -1.60 8.35 -15.73
C ALA A 46 -2.86 8.92 -15.03
N PRO A 47 -3.89 9.37 -15.79
CA PRO A 47 -5.09 9.98 -15.19
C PRO A 47 -5.86 9.02 -14.27
N GLU A 48 -5.81 7.72 -14.54
CA GLU A 48 -6.41 6.70 -13.68
C GLU A 48 -5.68 6.61 -12.32
N ALA A 49 -4.35 6.72 -12.32
CA ALA A 49 -3.58 6.74 -11.07
C ALA A 49 -3.94 7.96 -10.22
N VAL A 50 -4.08 9.14 -10.84
CA VAL A 50 -4.51 10.36 -10.16
C VAL A 50 -5.89 10.20 -9.52
N ALA A 51 -6.86 9.61 -10.24
CA ALA A 51 -8.20 9.36 -9.70
C ALA A 51 -8.19 8.43 -8.48
N TRP A 52 -7.36 7.38 -8.50
CA TRP A 52 -7.19 6.50 -7.35
C TRP A 52 -6.48 7.19 -6.17
N LEU A 53 -5.49 8.04 -6.44
CA LEU A 53 -4.82 8.81 -5.39
C LEU A 53 -5.76 9.83 -4.74
N ASP A 54 -6.61 10.49 -5.53
CA ASP A 54 -7.65 11.40 -5.01
C ASP A 54 -8.62 10.65 -4.09
N ALA A 55 -9.10 9.48 -4.52
CA ALA A 55 -9.96 8.63 -3.70
C ALA A 55 -9.27 8.15 -2.41
N ALA A 56 -7.95 7.88 -2.44
CA ALA A 56 -7.16 7.51 -1.26
C ALA A 56 -7.00 8.66 -0.25
N LEU A 57 -7.10 9.91 -0.72
CA LEU A 57 -7.00 11.11 0.10
C LEU A 57 -8.33 11.57 0.70
N ASP A 58 -9.45 10.95 0.31
CA ASP A 58 -10.77 11.24 0.89
C ASP A 58 -10.73 11.07 2.43
N PRO A 59 -11.00 12.14 3.20
CA PRO A 59 -11.00 12.07 4.66
C PRO A 59 -12.05 11.11 5.24
N GLY A 60 -13.06 10.72 4.45
CA GLY A 60 -14.08 9.75 4.81
C GLY A 60 -13.79 8.29 4.43
N ALA A 61 -12.71 8.02 3.68
CA ALA A 61 -12.38 6.67 3.26
C ALA A 61 -11.87 5.81 4.43
N ASP A 62 -12.37 4.57 4.53
CA ASP A 62 -11.87 3.64 5.55
C ASP A 62 -10.45 3.16 5.21
N PRO A 63 -9.62 2.81 6.21
CA PRO A 63 -8.22 2.40 5.99
C PRO A 63 -8.01 1.26 4.99
N THR A 64 -8.93 0.30 4.95
CA THR A 64 -8.82 -0.83 4.01
C THR A 64 -9.08 -0.35 2.58
N THR A 65 -10.09 0.50 2.41
CA THR A 65 -10.40 1.16 1.13
C THR A 65 -9.27 2.08 0.67
N VAL A 66 -8.67 2.87 1.57
CA VAL A 66 -7.48 3.67 1.26
C VAL A 66 -6.36 2.78 0.73
N ARG A 67 -6.09 1.64 1.39
CA ARG A 67 -5.08 0.68 0.93
C ARG A 67 -5.40 0.15 -0.48
N ILE A 68 -6.67 -0.19 -0.74
CA ILE A 68 -7.14 -0.64 -2.05
C ILE A 68 -6.89 0.44 -3.11
N TYR A 69 -7.24 1.68 -2.84
CA TYR A 69 -7.01 2.80 -3.75
C TYR A 69 -5.53 3.04 -4.04
N LEU A 70 -4.67 3.00 -3.02
CA LEU A 70 -3.21 3.14 -3.21
C LEU A 70 -2.64 2.01 -4.08
N LEU A 71 -3.14 0.78 -3.97
CA LEU A 71 -2.71 -0.29 -4.88
C LEU A 71 -3.28 -0.19 -6.28
N SER A 72 -4.51 0.29 -6.43
CA SER A 72 -5.06 0.60 -7.76
C SER A 72 -4.26 1.70 -8.44
N ALA A 73 -3.85 2.74 -7.71
CA ALA A 73 -2.95 3.78 -8.20
C ALA A 73 -1.60 3.19 -8.66
N MET A 74 -0.98 2.32 -7.85
CA MET A 74 0.26 1.64 -8.24
C MET A 74 0.12 0.83 -9.53
N GLN A 75 -0.96 0.05 -9.64
CA GLN A 75 -1.19 -0.75 -10.85
C GLN A 75 -1.40 0.13 -12.09
N ALA A 76 -2.10 1.25 -11.94
CA ALA A 76 -2.30 2.22 -13.02
C ALA A 76 -0.97 2.88 -13.45
N LEU A 77 -0.10 3.23 -12.50
CA LEU A 77 1.24 3.75 -12.78
C LEU A 77 2.11 2.73 -13.51
N GLU A 78 2.17 1.49 -13.02
CA GLU A 78 2.95 0.42 -13.65
C GLU A 78 2.43 0.06 -15.05
N ALA A 79 1.11 0.15 -15.27
CA ALA A 79 0.49 -0.12 -16.56
C ALA A 79 0.83 0.91 -17.65
N THR A 80 1.31 2.10 -17.27
CA THR A 80 1.76 3.12 -18.24
C THR A 80 3.00 2.69 -19.01
N GLY A 81 3.84 1.82 -18.41
CA GLY A 81 5.14 1.44 -18.95
C GLY A 81 6.18 2.56 -18.91
N ASP A 82 5.88 3.69 -18.28
CA ASP A 82 6.82 4.80 -18.10
C ASP A 82 7.76 4.50 -16.91
N PRO A 83 9.10 4.54 -17.12
CA PRO A 83 10.05 4.22 -16.07
C PRO A 83 10.04 5.24 -14.91
N GLY A 84 9.75 6.52 -15.17
CA GLY A 84 9.63 7.53 -14.12
C GLY A 84 8.40 7.30 -13.26
N LEU A 85 7.26 6.92 -13.87
CA LEU A 85 6.05 6.56 -13.13
C LEU A 85 6.21 5.22 -12.38
N ALA A 86 7.04 4.30 -12.86
CA ALA A 86 7.37 3.07 -12.15
C ALA A 86 8.18 3.32 -10.86
N GLU A 87 9.06 4.32 -10.84
CA GLU A 87 9.76 4.75 -9.61
C GLU A 87 8.76 5.28 -8.58
N VAL A 88 7.80 6.11 -9.01
CA VAL A 88 6.71 6.62 -8.17
C VAL A 88 5.84 5.47 -7.61
N ALA A 89 5.55 4.45 -8.41
CA ALA A 89 4.86 3.24 -7.93
C ALA A 89 5.66 2.51 -6.83
N GLY A 90 7.00 2.55 -6.89
CA GLY A 90 7.89 2.04 -5.85
C GLY A 90 7.74 2.79 -4.53
N GLU A 91 7.59 4.11 -4.58
CA GLU A 91 7.34 4.93 -3.38
C GLU A 91 5.98 4.66 -2.76
N LEU A 92 4.92 4.55 -3.58
CA LEU A 92 3.58 4.17 -3.11
C LEU A 92 3.58 2.79 -2.43
N ARG A 93 4.40 1.85 -2.92
CA ARG A 93 4.57 0.54 -2.28
C ARG A 93 5.14 0.66 -0.86
N ALA A 94 6.06 1.60 -0.62
CA ALA A 94 6.59 1.85 0.71
C ALA A 94 5.50 2.37 1.66
N ILE A 95 4.67 3.30 1.19
CA ILE A 95 3.54 3.85 1.95
C ILE A 95 2.53 2.75 2.33
N VAL A 96 2.17 1.88 1.38
CA VAL A 96 1.25 0.76 1.64
C VAL A 96 1.81 -0.22 2.69
N ASN A 97 3.13 -0.40 2.73
CA ASN A 97 3.76 -1.22 3.76
C ASN A 97 3.74 -0.56 5.14
N THR A 98 3.87 0.76 5.23
CA THR A 98 3.74 1.51 6.49
C THR A 98 2.35 1.34 7.09
N ILE A 99 1.29 1.42 6.27
CA ILE A 99 -0.10 1.20 6.70
C ILE A 99 -0.30 -0.17 7.36
N ARG A 100 0.49 -1.19 6.96
CA ARG A 100 0.45 -2.54 7.53
C ARG A 100 1.34 -2.73 8.77
N GLN A 101 2.47 -2.04 8.87
CA GLN A 101 3.51 -2.31 9.87
C GLN A 101 3.24 -1.73 11.25
N THR A 102 2.44 -0.67 11.38
CA THR A 102 2.12 -0.05 12.67
C THR A 102 1.29 -0.94 13.61
N SER A 103 1.01 -2.19 13.23
CA SER A 103 0.41 -3.23 14.07
C SER A 103 1.40 -3.96 15.00
N ILE A 104 2.73 -3.74 14.90
CA ILE A 104 3.73 -4.52 15.67
C ILE A 104 4.35 -3.75 16.85
N GLU A 105 4.04 -2.46 17.04
CA GLU A 105 4.42 -1.73 18.27
C GLU A 105 3.33 -1.77 19.35
N GLY A 106 2.64 -2.91 19.46
CA GLY A 106 2.03 -3.30 20.72
C GLY A 106 3.15 -3.68 21.67
N THR A 107 3.45 -2.82 22.64
CA THR A 107 4.25 -3.17 23.82
C THR A 107 3.68 -4.46 24.39
N ALA A 108 4.32 -5.59 24.08
CA ALA A 108 4.07 -6.84 24.77
C ALA A 108 4.69 -6.67 26.16
N THR A 109 3.96 -6.00 27.05
CA THR A 109 4.14 -6.19 28.49
C THR A 109 3.88 -7.66 28.72
N HIS A 110 4.94 -8.46 28.71
CA HIS A 110 4.90 -9.83 29.20
C HIS A 110 4.27 -9.78 30.60
N PRO A 111 3.11 -10.40 30.85
CA PRO A 111 2.70 -10.62 32.22
C PRO A 111 3.81 -11.45 32.88
N PRO A 112 4.22 -11.14 34.12
CA PRO A 112 5.21 -11.96 34.81
C PRO A 112 4.68 -13.40 34.83
N LEU A 113 5.50 -14.35 34.38
CA LEU A 113 5.21 -15.77 34.47
C LEU A 113 4.88 -16.08 35.95
N PRO A 114 3.75 -16.74 36.26
CA PRO A 114 3.54 -17.21 37.61
C PRO A 114 4.63 -18.24 37.93
N THR A 115 5.48 -17.92 38.91
CA THR A 115 6.39 -18.89 39.51
C THR A 115 5.54 -19.97 40.16
N VAL A 116 5.41 -21.11 39.49
CA VAL A 116 4.78 -22.30 40.06
C VAL A 116 5.74 -22.84 41.12
N GLU A 117 5.45 -22.53 42.37
CA GLU A 117 6.07 -23.17 43.53
C GLU A 117 5.48 -24.59 43.64
N TRP A 118 6.25 -25.59 43.22
CA TRP A 118 5.88 -27.00 43.42
C TRP A 118 6.33 -27.46 44.83
N PRO A 119 5.48 -28.17 45.60
CA PRO A 119 5.85 -28.81 46.87
C PRO A 119 6.89 -29.92 46.73
#